data_AF-A0A959DV07-F1
#
_entry.id   AF-A0A959DV07-F1
#
_cell.length_a   1.000
_cell.length_b   1.000
_cell.length_c   1.000
_cell.angle_alpha   90.00
_cell.angle_beta   90.00
_cell.angle_gamma   90.00
#
_symmetry.space_group_name_H-M   'P 1'
#
loop_
_entity.id
_entity.type
_entity.pdbx_description
1 polymer ?
#
loop_
_entity_poly.entity_id
_entity_poly.type
_entity_poly.pdbx_seq_one_letter_code
_entity_poly.pdbx_strand_id
1 'polypeptide(L)'
;MKGALTPYIQQKWLRIILIIWLYVSCTPLSYGQFTETLKDRLTVHFESDSYKISDEFKEEIKDFFEELNVVTPYVFRIQAHTDSIGSNQYNQKLSERRSAAIKAYLLEIGVPEILISTKGIGEIKPVLSNIDEDGRAFNRRANIFVFEIQKYRLFKSKVVLKGSKNSKATIFIQANGLLDSTTTDDKGNFAFIVPEKKDVTFGVFAPGYMFSTRTINTSKDLPVGDIIINKIKVGEKVALKNLYFVGDKAILLPESKPELINLLRFVRSNPNLSLEIGGHVNGPKSYFGDPNWYFNLALDRTHAIRDYLNQANVDTKKYICKSYSNSQMVFPEPKNEEEAKMNRRVEIKVIE
;
A
#
# COMPACT_ATOMS: atom_id res chain seq x y z
N MET A 1 44.94 39.49 -0.17
CA MET A 1 44.09 39.20 -1.34
C MET A 1 43.34 37.92 -1.01
N LYS A 2 42.08 37.99 -0.52
CA LYS A 2 40.82 37.82 -1.31
C LYS A 2 40.92 36.64 -2.29
N GLY A 3 40.09 35.61 -2.31
CA GLY A 3 38.84 35.23 -1.61
C GLY A 3 38.51 33.78 -2.05
N ALA A 4 38.08 32.91 -1.14
CA ALA A 4 36.67 32.64 -0.81
C ALA A 4 35.91 31.87 -1.91
N LEU A 5 35.88 30.54 -1.76
CA LEU A 5 34.81 29.66 -2.24
C LEU A 5 33.63 29.78 -1.28
N THR A 6 32.44 30.11 -1.79
CA THR A 6 31.14 29.92 -1.11
C THR A 6 29.97 30.06 -2.11
N PRO A 7 28.77 29.57 -1.77
CA PRO A 7 27.84 28.89 -2.67
C PRO A 7 26.65 29.74 -3.14
N TYR A 8 25.98 29.29 -4.21
CA TYR A 8 24.75 29.89 -4.73
C TYR A 8 23.55 29.49 -3.87
N ILE A 9 22.96 30.50 -3.22
CA ILE A 9 21.83 30.47 -2.29
C ILE A 9 20.49 30.64 -3.03
N GLN A 10 19.49 29.88 -2.57
CA GLN A 10 18.04 30.13 -2.48
C GLN A 10 17.37 31.15 -3.42
N GLN A 11 16.30 30.71 -4.11
CA GLN A 11 14.97 31.36 -4.13
C GLN A 11 13.97 30.54 -4.96
N LYS A 12 12.92 30.00 -4.32
CA LYS A 12 11.52 29.97 -4.83
C LYS A 12 10.62 29.17 -3.88
N TRP A 13 10.10 29.87 -2.88
CA TRP A 13 8.82 29.59 -2.25
C TRP A 13 7.93 30.81 -2.48
N LEU A 14 6.71 30.60 -2.99
CA LEU A 14 5.43 31.21 -2.57
C LEU A 14 4.42 31.31 -3.71
N ARG A 15 3.15 31.06 -3.34
CA ARG A 15 1.88 31.20 -4.07
C ARG A 15 1.56 29.95 -4.92
N ILE A 16 0.48 29.22 -4.71
CA ILE A 16 -0.92 29.68 -4.66
C ILE A 16 -1.76 28.70 -3.81
N ILE A 17 -2.58 29.25 -2.91
CA ILE A 17 -3.76 28.61 -2.29
C ILE A 17 -4.99 29.47 -2.70
N LEU A 18 -6.11 28.78 -2.95
CA LEU A 18 -7.52 29.22 -3.09
C LEU A 18 -7.99 29.82 -4.43
N ILE A 19 -8.96 29.16 -5.08
CA ILE A 19 -10.38 29.62 -5.23
C ILE A 19 -11.23 28.42 -5.73
N ILE A 20 -12.41 28.25 -5.10
CA ILE A 20 -13.50 27.29 -5.41
C ILE A 20 -14.68 28.10 -5.99
N TRP A 21 -15.56 27.45 -6.78
CA TRP A 21 -16.89 27.84 -7.35
C TRP A 21 -16.81 28.28 -8.84
N LEU A 22 -17.57 27.79 -9.83
CA LEU A 22 -18.72 26.86 -10.02
C LEU A 22 -18.67 26.42 -11.51
N TYR A 23 -18.95 25.19 -11.95
CA TYR A 23 -20.29 24.70 -12.30
C TYR A 23 -20.24 23.18 -12.58
N VAL A 24 -21.29 22.51 -12.12
CA VAL A 24 -21.60 21.09 -12.31
C VAL A 24 -22.13 20.87 -13.73
N SER A 25 -21.54 19.94 -14.48
CA SER A 25 -22.29 18.82 -15.10
C SER A 25 -21.36 17.86 -15.82
N CYS A 26 -21.75 16.59 -15.77
CA CYS A 26 -21.17 15.44 -16.44
C CYS A 26 -20.02 14.78 -15.67
N THR A 27 -20.46 13.77 -14.92
CA THR A 27 -19.74 12.70 -14.24
C THR A 27 -18.25 12.60 -14.57
N PRO A 28 -17.34 12.57 -13.58
CA PRO A 28 -16.16 11.74 -13.79
C PRO A 28 -16.73 10.33 -13.99
N LEU A 29 -16.64 9.80 -15.21
CA LEU A 29 -16.57 8.35 -15.34
C LEU A 29 -15.30 7.99 -14.57
N SER A 30 -15.46 7.74 -13.27
CA SER A 30 -14.52 6.90 -12.54
C SER A 30 -14.67 5.54 -13.21
N TYR A 31 -13.95 5.35 -14.31
CA TYR A 31 -13.49 4.02 -14.62
C TYR A 31 -12.73 3.60 -13.37
N GLY A 32 -13.33 2.72 -12.58
CA GLY A 32 -12.64 1.97 -11.53
C GLY A 32 -11.57 1.15 -12.23
N GLN A 33 -10.46 1.77 -12.58
CA GLN A 33 -9.48 1.23 -13.51
C GLN A 33 -8.23 0.79 -12.78
N PHE A 34 -8.36 0.17 -11.60
CA PHE A 34 -7.25 -0.50 -10.92
C PHE A 34 -7.77 -1.69 -10.09
N THR A 35 -8.45 -2.64 -10.74
CA THR A 35 -8.73 -3.95 -10.17
C THR A 35 -7.74 -5.01 -10.64
N GLU A 36 -6.71 -4.64 -11.40
CA GLU A 36 -5.82 -5.60 -12.05
C GLU A 36 -4.35 -5.29 -11.76
N THR A 37 -3.59 -6.30 -11.35
CA THR A 37 -2.14 -6.19 -11.14
C THR A 37 -1.42 -7.13 -12.10
N LEU A 38 -0.48 -6.61 -12.88
CA LEU A 38 0.38 -7.45 -13.73
C LEU A 38 1.15 -8.42 -12.82
N LYS A 39 0.99 -9.71 -13.06
CA LYS A 39 1.70 -10.76 -12.32
C LYS A 39 2.86 -11.31 -13.08
N ASP A 40 2.63 -11.59 -14.35
CA ASP A 40 3.63 -12.24 -15.17
C ASP A 40 3.41 -11.94 -16.65
N ARG A 41 4.40 -12.32 -17.47
CA ARG A 41 4.37 -12.18 -18.91
C ARG A 41 5.17 -13.30 -19.56
N LEU A 42 4.50 -14.10 -20.39
CA LEU A 42 5.12 -15.04 -21.32
C LEU A 42 5.30 -14.41 -22.70
N THR A 43 6.42 -14.69 -23.38
CA THR A 43 6.71 -14.19 -24.74
C THR A 43 6.82 -15.37 -25.71
N VAL A 44 5.97 -15.37 -26.73
CA VAL A 44 5.93 -16.39 -27.78
C VAL A 44 6.55 -15.82 -29.04
N HIS A 45 7.56 -16.50 -29.60
CA HIS A 45 8.21 -16.09 -30.84
C HIS A 45 7.62 -16.80 -32.07
N PHE A 46 7.74 -16.15 -33.23
CA PHE A 46 7.20 -16.67 -34.49
C PHE A 46 8.25 -16.66 -35.60
N GLU A 47 8.15 -17.67 -36.46
CA GLU A 47 8.86 -17.70 -37.73
C GLU A 47 8.46 -16.53 -38.64
N SER A 48 9.32 -16.26 -39.60
CA SER A 48 9.05 -15.27 -40.64
C SER A 48 7.75 -15.58 -41.36
N ASP A 49 6.96 -14.52 -41.58
CA ASP A 49 5.64 -14.57 -42.22
C ASP A 49 4.62 -15.57 -41.62
N SER A 50 4.84 -16.01 -40.38
CA SER A 50 4.03 -17.05 -39.75
C SER A 50 3.26 -16.52 -38.55
N TYR A 51 2.08 -17.10 -38.33
CA TYR A 51 1.30 -17.02 -37.09
C TYR A 51 1.09 -18.39 -36.44
N LYS A 52 1.76 -19.43 -36.95
CA LYS A 52 1.73 -20.78 -36.37
C LYS A 52 2.53 -20.76 -35.06
N ILE A 53 1.93 -21.23 -33.98
CA ILE A 53 2.60 -21.49 -32.70
C ILE A 53 3.32 -22.84 -32.83
N SER A 54 4.61 -22.89 -32.49
CA SER A 54 5.38 -24.14 -32.46
C SER A 54 4.87 -25.06 -31.35
N ASP A 55 5.13 -26.36 -31.46
CA ASP A 55 4.70 -27.32 -30.43
C ASP A 55 5.43 -27.07 -29.09
N GLU A 56 6.69 -26.63 -29.13
CA GLU A 56 7.44 -26.17 -27.96
C GLU A 56 6.74 -25.00 -27.25
N PHE A 57 6.32 -23.96 -27.98
CA PHE A 57 5.60 -22.84 -27.35
C PHE A 57 4.20 -23.24 -26.88
N LYS A 58 3.56 -24.25 -27.51
CA LYS A 58 2.29 -24.79 -27.01
C LYS A 58 2.48 -25.46 -25.66
N GLU A 59 3.55 -26.23 -25.48
CA GLU A 59 3.92 -26.83 -24.20
C GLU A 59 4.25 -25.74 -23.16
N GLU A 60 5.08 -24.76 -23.52
CA GLU A 60 5.43 -23.66 -22.60
C GLU A 60 4.20 -22.82 -22.17
N ILE A 61 3.29 -22.51 -23.11
CA ILE A 61 2.03 -21.82 -22.78
C ILE A 61 1.18 -22.70 -21.85
N LYS A 62 1.14 -24.02 -22.05
CA LYS A 62 0.36 -24.91 -21.21
C LYS A 62 0.93 -24.94 -19.78
N ASP A 63 2.24 -25.16 -19.65
CA ASP A 63 2.92 -25.18 -18.35
C ASP A 63 2.76 -23.86 -17.61
N PHE A 64 2.90 -22.73 -18.32
CA PHE A 64 2.69 -21.40 -17.77
C PHE A 64 1.28 -21.20 -17.17
N PHE A 65 0.25 -21.82 -17.76
CA PHE A 65 -1.12 -21.75 -17.22
C PHE A 65 -1.38 -22.76 -16.10
N GLU A 66 -0.71 -23.91 -16.10
CA GLU A 66 -0.78 -24.92 -15.02
C GLU A 66 -0.15 -24.40 -13.72
N GLU A 67 0.84 -23.50 -13.80
CA GLU A 67 1.43 -22.85 -12.63
C GLU A 67 0.54 -21.76 -11.99
N LEU A 68 -0.50 -21.30 -12.69
CA LEU A 68 -1.41 -20.28 -12.15
C LEU A 68 -2.31 -20.85 -11.06
N ASN A 69 -2.49 -20.09 -9.98
CA ASN A 69 -3.37 -20.49 -8.89
C ASN A 69 -4.83 -20.49 -9.33
N VAL A 70 -5.44 -21.67 -9.44
CA VAL A 70 -6.83 -21.89 -9.89
C VAL A 70 -7.90 -21.14 -9.09
N VAL A 71 -7.61 -20.72 -7.86
CA VAL A 71 -8.57 -19.95 -7.02
C VAL A 71 -8.53 -18.46 -7.35
N THR A 72 -7.48 -17.99 -7.99
CA THR A 72 -7.27 -16.58 -8.31
C THR A 72 -7.83 -16.26 -9.69
N PRO A 73 -8.73 -15.26 -9.82
CA PRO A 73 -9.19 -14.82 -11.13
C PRO A 73 -8.07 -14.06 -11.87
N TYR A 74 -7.80 -14.46 -13.11
CA TYR A 74 -6.84 -13.79 -13.99
C TYR A 74 -7.50 -13.29 -15.27
N VAL A 75 -6.99 -12.20 -15.83
CA VAL A 75 -7.28 -11.71 -17.18
C VAL A 75 -6.01 -11.76 -18.00
N PHE A 76 -6.13 -12.19 -19.25
CA PHE A 76 -5.04 -12.37 -20.19
C PHE A 76 -5.12 -11.32 -21.29
N ARG A 77 -4.02 -10.58 -21.50
CA ARG A 77 -3.90 -9.63 -22.61
C ARG A 77 -2.80 -10.09 -23.54
N ILE A 78 -3.15 -10.37 -24.78
CA ILE A 78 -2.21 -10.82 -25.81
C ILE A 78 -1.89 -9.65 -26.72
N GLN A 79 -0.61 -9.28 -26.80
CA GLN A 79 -0.13 -8.24 -27.72
C GLN A 79 0.88 -8.84 -28.67
N ALA A 80 0.54 -8.89 -29.95
CA ALA A 80 1.39 -9.44 -30.99
C ALA A 80 2.05 -8.34 -31.82
N HIS A 81 3.25 -8.63 -32.30
CA HIS A 81 4.11 -7.71 -33.03
C HIS A 81 4.69 -8.42 -34.26
N THR A 82 5.20 -7.63 -35.21
CA THR A 82 5.98 -8.10 -36.35
C THR A 82 7.36 -7.46 -36.36
N ASP A 83 8.24 -7.97 -37.21
CA ASP A 83 9.37 -7.19 -37.68
C ASP A 83 8.90 -6.15 -38.71
N SER A 84 9.84 -5.44 -39.32
CA SER A 84 9.54 -4.37 -40.29
C SER A 84 9.45 -4.83 -41.75
N ILE A 85 9.39 -6.14 -42.02
CA ILE A 85 9.32 -6.64 -43.40
C ILE A 85 7.87 -6.69 -43.84
N GLY A 86 7.56 -6.07 -44.97
CA GLY A 86 6.19 -5.95 -45.50
C GLY A 86 5.59 -4.56 -45.28
N SER A 87 4.35 -4.37 -45.73
CA SER A 87 3.65 -3.09 -45.53
C SER A 87 3.06 -3.00 -44.13
N ASN A 88 2.89 -1.81 -43.59
CA ASN A 88 2.29 -1.61 -42.27
C ASN A 88 0.90 -2.26 -42.16
N GLN A 89 0.10 -2.21 -43.23
CA GLN A 89 -1.22 -2.86 -43.27
C GLN A 89 -1.10 -4.40 -43.22
N TYR A 90 -0.10 -4.95 -43.91
CA TYR A 90 0.21 -6.37 -43.86
C TYR A 90 0.62 -6.80 -42.46
N ASN A 91 1.59 -6.09 -41.87
CA ASN A 91 2.13 -6.34 -40.54
C ASN A 91 1.08 -6.19 -39.44
N GLN A 92 0.16 -5.24 -39.60
CA GLN A 92 -1.00 -5.12 -38.73
C GLN A 92 -1.85 -6.40 -38.76
N LYS A 93 -2.28 -6.85 -39.95
CA LYS A 93 -3.07 -8.08 -40.10
C LYS A 93 -2.32 -9.33 -39.62
N LEU A 94 -1.02 -9.44 -39.87
CA LEU A 94 -0.21 -10.57 -39.41
C LEU A 94 -0.13 -10.62 -37.89
N SER A 95 0.10 -9.47 -37.24
CA SER A 95 0.08 -9.40 -35.77
C SER A 95 -1.29 -9.75 -35.18
N GLU A 96 -2.39 -9.31 -35.79
CA GLU A 96 -3.74 -9.68 -35.38
C GLU A 96 -3.95 -11.20 -35.43
N ARG A 97 -3.53 -11.84 -36.53
CA ARG A 97 -3.56 -13.31 -36.69
C ARG A 97 -2.72 -14.02 -35.63
N ARG A 98 -1.52 -13.54 -35.31
CA ARG A 98 -0.67 -14.08 -34.22
C ARG A 98 -1.39 -14.04 -32.87
N SER A 99 -1.96 -12.89 -32.51
CA SER A 99 -2.70 -12.77 -31.25
C SER A 99 -3.96 -13.64 -31.22
N ALA A 100 -4.65 -13.79 -32.37
CA ALA A 100 -5.81 -14.66 -32.50
C ALA A 100 -5.45 -16.15 -32.42
N ALA A 101 -4.31 -16.56 -32.97
CA ALA A 101 -3.81 -17.94 -32.87
C ALA A 101 -3.53 -18.31 -31.41
N ILE A 102 -2.90 -17.43 -30.65
CA ILE A 102 -2.68 -17.65 -29.20
C ILE A 102 -4.02 -17.71 -28.47
N LYS A 103 -4.94 -16.78 -28.75
CA LYS A 103 -6.29 -16.84 -28.16
C LYS A 103 -6.97 -18.18 -28.45
N ALA A 104 -6.93 -18.66 -29.69
CA ALA A 104 -7.53 -19.95 -30.06
C ALA A 104 -6.93 -21.11 -29.26
N TYR A 105 -5.60 -21.14 -29.10
CA TYR A 105 -4.93 -22.14 -28.28
C TYR A 105 -5.29 -22.03 -26.79
N LEU A 106 -5.41 -20.82 -26.25
CA LEU A 106 -5.87 -20.61 -24.87
C LEU A 106 -7.30 -21.12 -24.64
N LEU A 107 -8.21 -20.92 -25.62
CA LEU A 107 -9.56 -21.48 -25.56
C LEU A 107 -9.54 -23.01 -25.57
N GLU A 108 -8.65 -23.61 -26.38
CA GLU A 108 -8.48 -25.06 -26.49
C GLU A 108 -8.05 -25.70 -25.17
N ILE A 109 -7.12 -25.07 -24.44
CA ILE A 109 -6.69 -25.54 -23.11
C ILE A 109 -7.64 -25.12 -21.97
N GLY A 110 -8.81 -24.54 -22.31
CA GLY A 110 -9.92 -24.32 -21.37
C GLY A 110 -10.00 -22.92 -20.74
N VAL A 111 -9.23 -21.94 -21.21
CA VAL A 111 -9.32 -20.56 -20.72
C VAL A 111 -10.61 -19.91 -21.25
N PRO A 112 -11.52 -19.42 -20.39
CA PRO A 112 -12.75 -18.78 -20.84
C PRO A 112 -12.49 -17.53 -21.70
N GLU A 113 -13.22 -17.40 -22.82
CA GLU A 113 -13.06 -16.29 -23.76
C GLU A 113 -13.16 -14.91 -23.11
N ILE A 114 -14.07 -14.76 -22.15
CA ILE A 114 -14.30 -13.50 -21.42
C ILE A 114 -13.06 -13.00 -20.66
N LEU A 115 -12.10 -13.89 -20.36
CA LEU A 115 -10.85 -13.55 -19.69
C LEU A 115 -9.73 -13.17 -20.67
N ILE A 116 -9.94 -13.27 -21.99
CA ILE A 116 -8.89 -13.08 -23.00
C ILE A 116 -9.20 -11.85 -23.85
N SER A 117 -8.22 -10.96 -23.95
CA SER A 117 -8.23 -9.86 -24.93
C SER A 117 -7.00 -9.92 -25.82
N THR A 118 -7.18 -9.62 -27.11
CA THR A 118 -6.11 -9.64 -28.11
C THR A 118 -5.91 -8.27 -28.73
N LYS A 119 -4.66 -7.98 -29.13
CA LYS A 119 -4.33 -6.78 -29.89
C LYS A 119 -3.15 -7.07 -30.82
N GLY A 120 -3.33 -6.82 -32.11
CA GLY A 120 -2.23 -6.71 -33.07
C GLY A 120 -1.62 -5.31 -33.01
N ILE A 121 -0.32 -5.24 -32.78
CA ILE A 121 0.45 -3.98 -32.74
C ILE A 121 1.11 -3.69 -34.09
N GLY A 122 1.32 -4.70 -34.93
CA GLY A 122 2.15 -4.59 -36.13
C GLY A 122 3.63 -4.32 -35.78
N GLU A 123 4.31 -3.57 -36.63
CA GLU A 123 5.75 -3.32 -36.56
C GLU A 123 6.14 -2.08 -35.73
N ILE A 124 5.17 -1.27 -35.30
CA ILE A 124 5.40 0.10 -34.79
C ILE A 124 6.03 0.16 -33.38
N LYS A 125 6.22 -0.98 -32.72
CA LYS A 125 6.87 -1.08 -31.39
C LYS A 125 7.95 -2.17 -31.40
N PRO A 126 9.04 -1.97 -32.16
CA PRO A 126 10.17 -2.89 -32.16
C PRO A 126 10.87 -2.84 -30.79
N VAL A 127 11.37 -3.99 -30.34
CA VAL A 127 12.22 -4.10 -29.14
C VAL A 127 13.69 -4.03 -29.52
N LEU A 128 14.06 -4.67 -30.63
CA LEU A 128 15.40 -4.61 -31.21
C LEU A 128 15.38 -3.98 -32.61
N SER A 129 16.56 -3.68 -33.12
CA SER A 129 16.75 -3.20 -34.49
C SER A 129 16.15 -4.18 -35.51
N ASN A 130 15.59 -3.70 -36.61
CA ASN A 130 15.14 -4.55 -37.72
C ASN A 130 16.19 -4.71 -38.84
N ILE A 131 17.40 -4.17 -38.64
CA ILE A 131 18.48 -4.19 -39.65
C ILE A 131 18.99 -5.62 -39.86
N ASP A 132 19.29 -6.33 -38.77
CA ASP A 132 19.77 -7.71 -38.78
C ASP A 132 18.63 -8.73 -38.53
N GLU A 133 18.90 -10.00 -38.85
CA GLU A 133 17.88 -11.06 -38.73
C GLU A 133 17.55 -11.38 -37.27
N ASP A 134 18.53 -11.34 -36.37
CA ASP A 134 18.32 -11.65 -34.95
C ASP A 134 17.34 -10.67 -34.31
N GLY A 135 17.51 -9.37 -34.59
CA GLY A 135 16.60 -8.33 -34.13
C GLY A 135 15.19 -8.45 -34.74
N ARG A 136 15.09 -8.85 -36.01
CA ARG A 136 13.78 -9.16 -36.63
C ARG A 136 13.12 -10.36 -35.97
N ALA A 137 13.85 -11.45 -35.75
CA ALA A 137 13.36 -12.64 -35.05
C ALA A 137 12.85 -12.30 -33.64
N PHE A 138 13.56 -11.44 -32.92
CA PHE A 138 13.13 -10.97 -31.61
C PHE A 138 11.84 -10.12 -31.69
N ASN A 139 11.67 -9.33 -32.75
CA ASN A 139 10.49 -8.51 -32.95
C ASN A 139 9.24 -9.31 -33.37
N ARG A 140 9.42 -10.45 -34.06
CA ARG A 140 8.36 -11.42 -34.37
C ARG A 140 7.91 -12.17 -33.11
N ARG A 141 7.10 -11.50 -32.30
CA ARG A 141 6.67 -12.03 -30.99
C ARG A 141 5.23 -11.73 -30.67
N ALA A 142 4.68 -12.42 -29.68
CA ALA A 142 3.51 -12.01 -28.95
C ALA A 142 3.73 -12.17 -27.45
N ASN A 143 3.30 -11.17 -26.69
CA ASN A 143 3.36 -11.20 -25.23
C ASN A 143 1.99 -11.58 -24.69
N ILE A 144 1.95 -12.58 -23.81
CA ILE A 144 0.78 -12.94 -23.01
C ILE A 144 1.00 -12.32 -21.63
N PHE A 145 0.30 -11.22 -21.35
CA PHE A 145 0.34 -10.57 -20.04
C PHE A 145 -0.75 -11.16 -19.14
N VAL A 146 -0.38 -11.57 -17.93
CA VAL A 146 -1.29 -12.12 -16.92
C VAL A 146 -1.56 -11.05 -15.87
N PHE A 147 -2.83 -10.70 -15.70
CA PHE A 147 -3.28 -9.75 -14.69
C PHE A 147 -4.12 -10.47 -13.63
N GLU A 148 -3.73 -10.39 -12.36
CA GLU A 148 -4.58 -10.84 -11.24
C GLU A 148 -5.70 -9.82 -11.03
N ILE A 149 -6.96 -10.29 -10.99
CA ILE A 149 -8.09 -9.45 -10.59
C ILE A 149 -8.16 -9.38 -9.06
N GLN A 150 -7.95 -8.18 -8.53
CA GLN A 150 -8.24 -7.85 -7.15
C GLN A 150 -9.75 -7.90 -6.91
N LYS A 151 -10.22 -8.93 -6.20
CA LYS A 151 -11.58 -8.98 -5.68
C LYS A 151 -11.75 -7.98 -4.54
N TYR A 152 -12.97 -7.47 -4.39
CA TYR A 152 -13.34 -6.58 -3.31
C TYR A 152 -14.56 -7.11 -2.59
N ARG A 153 -14.66 -6.83 -1.29
CA ARG A 153 -15.81 -7.19 -0.46
C ARG A 153 -16.22 -6.05 0.45
N LEU A 154 -17.47 -6.08 0.89
CA LEU A 154 -18.00 -5.11 1.83
C LEU A 154 -17.51 -5.43 3.25
N PHE A 155 -16.82 -4.46 3.86
CA PHE A 155 -16.51 -4.44 5.29
C PHE A 155 -17.61 -3.71 6.05
N LYS A 156 -18.01 -4.24 7.20
CA LYS A 156 -18.94 -3.59 8.14
C LYS A 156 -18.41 -3.72 9.56
N SER A 157 -18.53 -2.65 10.32
CA SER A 157 -18.25 -2.65 11.76
C SER A 157 -18.97 -1.49 12.44
N LYS A 158 -18.76 -1.35 13.74
CA LYS A 158 -19.39 -0.35 14.59
C LYS A 158 -18.36 0.32 15.49
N VAL A 159 -18.47 1.64 15.63
CA VAL A 159 -17.70 2.42 16.59
C VAL A 159 -18.53 2.64 17.85
N VAL A 160 -17.88 2.45 19.01
CA VAL A 160 -18.47 2.73 20.32
C VAL A 160 -17.62 3.76 21.04
N LEU A 161 -18.16 4.98 21.14
CA LEU A 161 -17.54 6.07 21.89
C LEU A 161 -17.90 5.94 23.37
N LYS A 162 -16.92 5.57 24.21
CA LYS A 162 -17.16 5.24 25.62
C LYS A 162 -17.74 6.43 26.39
N GLY A 163 -18.92 6.25 26.98
CA GLY A 163 -19.62 7.31 27.71
C GLY A 163 -20.30 8.34 26.80
N SER A 164 -20.64 7.97 25.56
CA SER A 164 -21.48 8.73 24.64
C SER A 164 -22.76 7.97 24.30
N LYS A 165 -23.85 8.71 24.03
CA LYS A 165 -25.06 8.16 23.38
C LYS A 165 -24.99 8.21 21.85
N ASN A 166 -24.12 9.07 21.30
CA ASN A 166 -23.87 9.21 19.87
C ASN A 166 -22.49 8.63 19.54
N SER A 167 -22.38 7.86 18.46
CA SER A 167 -21.12 7.28 18.00
C SER A 167 -20.63 7.83 16.65
N LYS A 168 -20.95 9.09 16.33
CA LYS A 168 -20.38 9.80 15.17
C LYS A 168 -18.86 9.84 15.21
N ALA A 169 -18.23 9.26 14.19
CA ALA A 169 -16.79 9.18 14.02
C ALA A 169 -16.44 9.22 12.52
N THR A 170 -15.21 9.64 12.23
CA THR A 170 -14.60 9.53 10.91
C THR A 170 -13.63 8.35 10.89
N ILE A 171 -13.76 7.51 9.88
CA ILE A 171 -12.86 6.39 9.62
C ILE A 171 -12.01 6.76 8.41
N PHE A 172 -10.70 6.74 8.57
CA PHE A 172 -9.75 6.89 7.48
C PHE A 172 -9.16 5.54 7.14
N ILE A 173 -9.27 5.12 5.89
CA ILE A 173 -8.88 3.81 5.39
C ILE A 173 -7.62 3.97 4.56
N GLN A 174 -6.68 3.05 4.75
CA GLN A 174 -5.39 3.02 4.06
C GLN A 174 -5.11 1.59 3.59
N ALA A 175 -5.00 1.39 2.27
CA ALA A 175 -4.74 0.09 1.67
C ALA A 175 -3.93 0.23 0.38
N ASN A 176 -2.76 -0.40 0.28
CA ASN A 176 -1.91 -0.39 -0.94
C ASN A 176 -1.68 1.01 -1.55
N GLY A 177 -1.49 2.04 -0.71
CA GLY A 177 -1.31 3.42 -1.17
C GLY A 177 -2.61 4.19 -1.46
N LEU A 178 -3.76 3.51 -1.47
CA LEU A 178 -5.07 4.16 -1.49
C LEU A 178 -5.38 4.77 -0.12
N LEU A 179 -5.88 6.00 -0.13
CA LEU A 179 -6.41 6.70 1.03
C LEU A 179 -7.88 7.00 0.77
N ASP A 180 -8.74 6.58 1.68
CA ASP A 180 -10.18 6.85 1.62
C ASP A 180 -10.72 7.20 3.01
N SER A 181 -11.96 7.65 3.09
CA SER A 181 -12.62 7.87 4.36
C SER A 181 -14.13 7.66 4.29
N THR A 182 -14.70 7.28 5.43
CA THR A 182 -16.15 7.22 5.62
C THR A 182 -16.50 7.75 7.01
N THR A 183 -17.80 7.88 7.28
CA THR A 183 -18.31 8.31 8.58
C THR A 183 -19.30 7.29 9.10
N THR A 184 -19.46 7.24 10.42
CA THR A 184 -20.49 6.43 11.04
C THR A 184 -21.86 7.12 11.00
N ASP A 185 -22.92 6.31 11.09
CA ASP A 185 -24.24 6.81 11.48
C ASP A 185 -24.28 7.20 12.98
N ASP A 186 -25.42 7.72 13.46
CA ASP A 186 -25.60 8.12 14.87
C ASP A 186 -25.41 6.97 15.86
N LYS A 187 -25.62 5.72 15.40
CA LYS A 187 -25.46 4.49 16.18
C LYS A 187 -24.04 3.92 16.11
N GLY A 188 -23.15 4.54 15.31
CA GLY A 188 -21.76 4.14 15.14
C GLY A 188 -21.51 3.14 14.02
N ASN A 189 -22.52 2.74 13.25
CA ASN A 189 -22.33 1.77 12.17
C ASN A 189 -21.66 2.43 10.97
N PHE A 190 -20.79 1.70 10.30
CA PHE A 190 -20.18 2.12 9.05
C PHE A 190 -19.87 0.93 8.15
N ALA A 191 -19.68 1.19 6.87
CA ALA A 191 -19.27 0.20 5.89
C ALA A 191 -18.35 0.83 4.84
N PHE A 192 -17.45 0.02 4.28
CA PHE A 192 -16.59 0.41 3.16
C PHE A 192 -16.18 -0.82 2.36
N ILE A 193 -15.77 -0.61 1.11
CA ILE A 193 -15.33 -1.69 0.22
C ILE A 193 -13.82 -1.90 0.42
N VAL A 194 -13.39 -3.14 0.60
CA VAL A 194 -11.98 -3.51 0.82
C VAL A 194 -11.50 -4.56 -0.17
N PRO A 195 -10.23 -4.50 -0.62
CA PRO A 195 -9.64 -5.56 -1.41
C PRO A 195 -9.52 -6.85 -0.58
N GLU A 196 -9.91 -8.00 -1.13
CA GLU A 196 -9.74 -9.30 -0.49
C GLU A 196 -8.27 -9.74 -0.42
N LYS A 197 -7.93 -10.58 0.57
CA LYS A 197 -6.59 -11.14 0.80
C LYS A 197 -5.50 -10.08 1.01
N LYS A 198 -5.87 -8.85 1.34
CA LYS A 198 -4.95 -7.76 1.63
C LYS A 198 -5.08 -7.30 3.08
N ASP A 199 -3.99 -6.75 3.59
CA ASP A 199 -4.00 -6.03 4.85
C ASP A 199 -4.53 -4.62 4.61
N VAL A 200 -5.48 -4.20 5.44
CA VAL A 200 -6.10 -2.88 5.39
C VAL A 200 -5.99 -2.25 6.76
N THR A 201 -5.42 -1.05 6.78
CA THR A 201 -5.28 -0.26 8.00
C THR A 201 -6.35 0.82 8.02
N PHE A 202 -7.08 0.96 9.11
CA PHE A 202 -8.00 2.06 9.30
C PHE A 202 -7.81 2.74 10.65
N GLY A 203 -7.85 4.06 10.64
CA GLY A 203 -7.84 4.91 11.84
C GLY A 203 -9.23 5.47 12.10
N VAL A 204 -9.71 5.39 13.34
CA VAL A 204 -11.00 5.91 13.77
C VAL A 204 -10.81 7.11 14.68
N PHE A 205 -11.53 8.19 14.37
CA PHE A 205 -11.39 9.49 15.02
C PHE A 205 -12.76 10.05 15.38
N ALA A 206 -12.88 10.64 16.56
CA ALA A 206 -14.05 11.41 16.97
C ALA A 206 -13.62 12.61 17.85
N PRO A 207 -14.27 13.78 17.74
CA PRO A 207 -13.95 14.94 18.58
C PRO A 207 -14.04 14.62 20.07
N GLY A 208 -12.97 14.92 20.83
CA GLY A 208 -12.91 14.67 22.28
C GLY A 208 -12.61 13.21 22.68
N TYR A 209 -12.28 12.35 21.71
CA TYR A 209 -11.90 10.95 21.95
C TYR A 209 -10.47 10.68 21.45
N MET A 210 -9.80 9.72 22.10
CA MET A 210 -8.54 9.18 21.58
C MET A 210 -8.75 8.63 20.18
N PHE A 211 -7.70 8.47 19.37
CA PHE A 211 -7.83 7.73 18.11
C PHE A 211 -7.60 6.24 18.33
N SER A 212 -8.06 5.42 17.40
CA SER A 212 -7.74 3.98 17.37
C SER A 212 -7.31 3.60 15.97
N THR A 213 -6.18 2.89 15.82
CA THR A 213 -5.80 2.26 14.56
C THR A 213 -6.01 0.76 14.64
N ARG A 214 -6.52 0.16 13.57
CA ARG A 214 -6.56 -1.28 13.38
C ARG A 214 -6.06 -1.65 11.99
N THR A 215 -5.28 -2.72 11.93
CA THR A 215 -4.92 -3.42 10.70
C THR A 215 -5.67 -4.73 10.69
N ILE A 216 -6.27 -5.06 9.56
CA ILE A 216 -6.99 -6.32 9.37
C ILE A 216 -6.52 -6.99 8.09
N ASN A 217 -6.34 -8.30 8.14
CA ASN A 217 -6.31 -9.11 6.94
C ASN A 217 -7.75 -9.40 6.52
N THR A 218 -8.14 -8.87 5.36
CA THR A 218 -9.52 -8.92 4.83
C THR A 218 -10.05 -10.32 4.51
N SER A 219 -9.20 -11.35 4.58
CA SER A 219 -9.61 -12.75 4.44
C SER A 219 -9.70 -13.50 5.76
N LYS A 220 -8.96 -13.09 6.80
CA LYS A 220 -8.84 -13.82 8.07
C LYS A 220 -9.59 -13.17 9.22
N ASP A 221 -9.66 -11.84 9.22
CA ASP A 221 -10.06 -11.07 10.40
C ASP A 221 -11.50 -10.55 10.33
N LEU A 222 -12.30 -11.03 9.37
CA LEU A 222 -13.69 -10.64 9.19
C LEU A 222 -14.66 -11.69 9.78
N PRO A 223 -15.74 -11.27 10.47
CA PRO A 223 -16.12 -9.88 10.78
C PRO A 223 -15.29 -9.28 11.92
N VAL A 224 -15.13 -7.95 11.90
CA VAL A 224 -14.45 -7.22 12.99
C VAL A 224 -15.48 -6.73 14.00
N GLY A 225 -15.28 -7.12 15.27
CA GLY A 225 -16.10 -6.64 16.38
C GLY A 225 -16.02 -5.14 16.61
N ASP A 226 -16.77 -4.66 17.60
CA ASP A 226 -16.89 -3.23 17.90
C ASP A 226 -15.54 -2.56 18.18
N ILE A 227 -15.39 -1.35 17.65
CA ILE A 227 -14.22 -0.49 17.84
C ILE A 227 -14.52 0.48 18.97
N ILE A 228 -14.00 0.17 20.16
CA ILE A 228 -14.19 0.97 21.36
C ILE A 228 -13.13 2.07 21.42
N ILE A 229 -13.57 3.30 21.67
CA ILE A 229 -12.70 4.47 21.79
C ILE A 229 -13.00 5.22 23.08
N ASN A 230 -11.95 5.52 23.84
CA ASN A 230 -12.05 6.23 25.11
C ASN A 230 -12.01 7.76 24.93
N LYS A 231 -12.69 8.49 25.82
CA LYS A 231 -12.59 9.95 25.89
C LYS A 231 -11.16 10.39 26.19
N ILE A 232 -10.76 11.52 25.62
CA ILE A 232 -9.52 12.19 25.98
C ILE A 232 -9.66 12.68 27.43
N LYS A 233 -8.70 12.31 28.26
CA LYS A 233 -8.54 12.80 29.64
C LYS A 233 -7.09 12.57 30.07
N VAL A 234 -6.63 13.35 31.04
CA VAL A 234 -5.29 13.16 31.63
C VAL A 234 -5.10 11.71 32.07
N GLY A 235 -3.98 11.12 31.67
CA GLY A 235 -3.62 9.73 31.94
C GLY A 235 -4.11 8.72 30.90
N GLU A 236 -5.05 9.08 30.02
CA GLU A 236 -5.52 8.20 28.94
C GLU A 236 -4.39 7.97 27.93
N LYS A 237 -4.28 6.75 27.40
CA LYS A 237 -3.19 6.37 26.51
C LYS A 237 -3.63 5.51 25.33
N VAL A 238 -2.86 5.58 24.25
CA VAL A 238 -3.03 4.75 23.06
C VAL A 238 -1.65 4.27 22.56
N ALA A 239 -1.54 2.99 22.23
CA ALA A 239 -0.35 2.44 21.59
C ALA A 239 -0.38 2.67 20.08
N LEU A 240 0.75 3.08 19.51
CA LEU A 240 0.96 3.21 18.06
C LEU A 240 1.27 1.83 17.46
N LYS A 241 0.23 1.01 17.25
CA LYS A 241 0.39 -0.43 16.97
C LYS A 241 1.09 -0.75 15.65
N ASN A 242 0.97 0.12 14.65
CA ASN A 242 1.57 -0.07 13.33
C ASN A 242 2.82 0.82 13.14
N LEU A 243 3.61 0.97 14.21
CA LEU A 243 4.84 1.74 14.20
C LEU A 243 6.03 0.78 14.25
N TYR A 244 6.86 0.81 13.21
CA TYR A 244 7.95 -0.12 13.00
C TYR A 244 9.29 0.61 12.84
N PHE A 245 10.34 0.01 13.38
CA PHE A 245 11.70 0.52 13.30
C PHE A 245 12.62 -0.49 12.65
N VAL A 246 13.68 -0.02 12.00
CA VAL A 246 14.83 -0.86 11.65
C VAL A 246 15.35 -1.52 12.94
N GLY A 247 15.69 -2.81 12.86
CA GLY A 247 16.19 -3.58 13.99
C GLY A 247 17.26 -2.82 14.78
N ASP A 248 17.11 -2.77 16.10
CA ASP A 248 18.04 -2.13 17.04
C ASP A 248 18.33 -0.64 16.79
N LYS A 249 17.49 0.04 16.00
CA LYS A 249 17.65 1.45 15.65
C LYS A 249 16.38 2.26 15.93
N ALA A 250 16.54 3.58 15.98
CA ALA A 250 15.46 4.57 16.02
C ALA A 250 15.09 5.09 14.63
N ILE A 251 15.28 4.27 13.59
CA ILE A 251 14.95 4.62 12.20
C ILE A 251 13.58 4.04 11.88
N LEU A 252 12.61 4.92 11.59
CA LEU A 252 11.25 4.52 11.21
C LEU A 252 11.24 3.84 9.85
N LEU A 253 10.55 2.71 9.76
CA LEU A 253 10.32 2.00 8.51
C LEU A 253 9.18 2.66 7.71
N PRO A 254 9.21 2.64 6.36
CA PRO A 254 8.14 3.18 5.51
C PRO A 254 6.73 2.68 5.86
N GLU A 255 6.63 1.43 6.31
CA GLU A 255 5.41 0.76 6.77
C GLU A 255 4.75 1.46 7.96
N SER A 256 5.49 2.32 8.68
CA SER A 256 4.98 3.13 9.80
C SER A 256 4.19 4.35 9.37
N LYS A 257 4.32 4.75 8.10
CA LYS A 257 3.72 5.99 7.57
C LYS A 257 2.21 6.09 7.83
N PRO A 258 1.40 5.02 7.67
CA PRO A 258 -0.02 5.07 8.01
C PRO A 258 -0.33 5.46 9.46
N GLU A 259 0.44 4.91 10.42
CA GLU A 259 0.27 5.20 11.84
C GLU A 259 0.68 6.62 12.18
N LEU A 260 1.80 7.08 11.60
CA LEU A 260 2.30 8.44 11.77
C LEU A 260 1.32 9.49 11.21
N ILE A 261 0.68 9.20 10.07
CA ILE A 261 -0.40 10.05 9.52
C ILE A 261 -1.59 10.10 10.48
N ASN A 262 -1.95 8.97 11.09
CA ASN A 262 -3.04 8.92 12.07
C ASN A 262 -2.70 9.73 13.33
N LEU A 263 -1.48 9.61 13.85
CA LEU A 263 -0.99 10.43 14.95
C LEU A 263 -1.01 11.93 14.59
N LEU A 264 -0.51 12.29 13.40
CA LEU A 264 -0.50 13.67 12.91
C LEU A 264 -1.93 14.25 12.84
N ARG A 265 -2.89 13.46 12.36
CA ARG A 265 -4.30 13.84 12.33
C ARG A 265 -4.86 14.07 13.73
N PHE A 266 -4.53 13.17 14.67
CA PHE A 266 -4.96 13.30 16.06
C PHE A 266 -4.43 14.58 16.71
N VAL A 267 -3.12 14.86 16.61
CA VAL A 267 -2.52 16.04 17.24
C VAL A 267 -2.96 17.35 16.60
N ARG A 268 -3.19 17.38 15.28
CA ARG A 268 -3.72 18.57 14.59
C ARG A 268 -5.18 18.87 14.94
N SER A 269 -5.97 17.83 15.20
CA SER A 269 -7.37 17.99 15.63
C SER A 269 -7.48 18.38 17.10
N ASN A 270 -6.39 18.25 17.87
CA ASN A 270 -6.34 18.55 19.29
C ASN A 270 -5.11 19.43 19.63
N PRO A 271 -5.04 20.66 19.07
CA PRO A 271 -3.84 21.50 19.11
C PRO A 271 -3.46 22.00 20.50
N ASN A 272 -4.28 21.78 21.53
CA ASN A 272 -4.02 22.21 22.91
C ASN A 272 -3.55 21.10 23.83
N LEU A 273 -3.56 19.83 23.41
CA LEU A 273 -3.15 18.72 24.29
C LEU A 273 -1.65 18.71 24.56
N SER A 274 -1.26 18.45 25.79
CA SER A 274 0.11 18.07 26.12
C SER A 274 0.19 16.54 26.16
N LEU A 275 1.25 15.97 25.58
CA LEU A 275 1.38 14.52 25.39
C LEU A 275 2.72 14.01 25.91
N GLU A 276 2.72 12.82 26.49
CA GLU A 276 3.92 12.00 26.70
C GLU A 276 4.02 10.97 25.56
N ILE A 277 5.16 10.93 24.88
CA ILE A 277 5.54 9.90 23.91
C ILE A 277 6.45 8.92 24.65
N GLY A 278 5.93 7.73 24.92
CA GLY A 278 6.58 6.70 25.75
C GLY A 278 7.08 5.51 24.93
N GLY A 279 8.40 5.29 24.93
CA GLY A 279 9.05 4.21 24.17
C GLY A 279 9.32 2.99 25.03
N HIS A 280 9.10 1.81 24.45
CA HIS A 280 9.33 0.50 25.08
C HIS A 280 10.20 -0.37 24.20
N VAL A 281 10.96 -1.27 24.82
CA VAL A 281 11.77 -2.28 24.13
C VAL A 281 11.48 -3.67 24.69
N ASN A 282 11.77 -4.67 23.86
CA ASN A 282 11.70 -6.07 24.24
C ASN A 282 13.09 -6.57 24.58
N GLY A 283 13.23 -7.31 25.68
CA GLY A 283 14.50 -7.97 26.00
C GLY A 283 14.59 -8.42 27.47
N PRO A 284 15.52 -9.33 27.79
CA PRO A 284 15.71 -9.84 29.14
C PRO A 284 15.93 -8.72 30.16
N LYS A 285 15.53 -8.96 31.42
CA LYS A 285 15.68 -7.99 32.52
C LYS A 285 17.13 -7.53 32.73
N SER A 286 18.10 -8.40 32.45
CA SER A 286 19.52 -8.08 32.44
C SER A 286 20.05 -8.19 31.02
N TYR A 287 20.60 -7.09 30.50
CA TYR A 287 21.29 -7.06 29.22
C TYR A 287 22.78 -7.31 29.45
N PHE A 288 23.39 -8.21 28.68
CA PHE A 288 24.81 -8.55 28.81
C PHE A 288 25.77 -7.47 28.27
N GLY A 289 25.24 -6.34 27.80
CA GLY A 289 26.00 -5.21 27.23
C GLY A 289 25.83 -3.91 28.03
N ASP A 290 25.77 -2.77 27.32
CA ASP A 290 25.57 -1.46 27.95
C ASP A 290 24.25 -1.41 28.74
N PRO A 291 24.28 -1.15 30.07
CA PRO A 291 23.08 -1.10 30.91
C PRO A 291 22.09 0.00 30.49
N ASN A 292 22.55 1.03 29.77
CA ASN A 292 21.71 2.11 29.26
C ASN A 292 21.14 1.84 27.86
N TRP A 293 21.52 0.74 27.21
CA TRP A 293 21.16 0.48 25.81
C TRP A 293 19.65 0.48 25.58
N TYR A 294 18.90 -0.28 26.39
CA TYR A 294 17.44 -0.33 26.30
C TYR A 294 16.80 1.03 26.57
N PHE A 295 17.36 1.78 27.53
CA PHE A 295 16.87 3.11 27.88
C PHE A 295 17.05 4.08 26.69
N ASN A 296 18.27 4.16 26.15
CA ASN A 296 18.63 5.04 25.04
C ASN A 296 17.84 4.69 23.78
N LEU A 297 17.77 3.41 23.40
CA LEU A 297 17.03 2.98 22.21
C LEU A 297 15.53 3.33 22.30
N ALA A 298 14.90 3.08 23.45
CA ALA A 298 13.50 3.47 23.65
C ALA A 298 13.35 4.99 23.59
N LEU A 299 14.24 5.77 24.21
CA LEU A 299 14.19 7.22 24.18
C LEU A 299 14.34 7.78 22.76
N ASP A 300 15.33 7.30 22.02
CA ASP A 300 15.61 7.73 20.64
C ASP A 300 14.42 7.46 19.71
N ARG A 301 13.73 6.33 19.90
CA ARG A 301 12.48 6.02 19.15
C ARG A 301 11.37 7.03 19.43
N THR A 302 11.27 7.53 20.66
CA THR A 302 10.31 8.60 20.98
C THR A 302 10.70 9.94 20.34
N HIS A 303 11.99 10.25 20.29
CA HIS A 303 12.50 11.43 19.59
C HIS A 303 12.21 11.36 18.09
N ALA A 304 12.40 10.21 17.44
CA ALA A 304 12.08 10.04 16.02
C ALA A 304 10.62 10.39 15.68
N ILE A 305 9.67 10.07 16.56
CA ILE A 305 8.25 10.42 16.39
C ILE A 305 8.03 11.92 16.60
N ARG A 306 8.63 12.50 17.64
CA ARG A 306 8.56 13.95 17.88
C ARG A 306 9.14 14.73 16.71
N ASP A 307 10.26 14.28 16.16
CA ASP A 307 10.93 14.90 15.03
C ASP A 307 10.07 14.80 13.76
N TYR A 308 9.41 13.66 13.53
CA TYR A 308 8.41 13.54 12.47
C TYR A 308 7.28 14.58 12.61
N LEU A 309 6.76 14.79 13.83
CA LEU A 309 5.72 15.80 14.08
C LEU A 309 6.24 17.23 13.86
N ASN A 310 7.46 17.53 14.31
CA ASN A 310 8.11 18.82 14.08
C ASN A 310 8.30 19.11 12.58
N GLN A 311 8.77 18.12 11.82
CA GLN A 311 8.90 18.22 10.35
C GLN A 311 7.55 18.44 9.67
N ALA A 312 6.45 17.97 10.28
CA ALA A 312 5.08 18.22 9.83
C ALA A 312 4.48 19.54 10.37
N ASN A 313 5.31 20.45 10.89
CA ASN A 313 4.94 21.76 11.46
C ASN A 313 3.95 21.68 12.64
N VAL A 314 4.07 20.65 13.48
CA VAL A 314 3.35 20.59 14.77
C VAL A 314 4.23 21.21 15.85
N ASP A 315 3.68 22.09 16.69
CA ASP A 315 4.38 22.55 17.89
C ASP A 315 4.46 21.42 18.92
N THR A 316 5.64 20.83 19.06
CA THR A 316 5.89 19.74 20.01
C THR A 316 6.49 20.21 21.33
N LYS A 317 6.54 21.51 21.65
CA LYS A 317 7.12 21.98 22.93
C LYS A 317 6.41 21.42 24.16
N LYS A 318 5.11 21.17 24.02
CA LYS A 318 4.23 20.54 25.01
C LYS A 318 4.27 19.00 25.00
N TYR A 319 5.10 18.40 24.15
CA TYR A 319 5.27 16.94 24.07
C TYR A 319 6.57 16.53 24.76
N ILE A 320 6.45 15.62 25.73
CA ILE A 320 7.59 15.05 26.44
C ILE A 320 7.92 13.67 25.89
N CYS A 321 9.21 13.37 25.77
CA CYS A 321 9.72 12.08 25.31
C CYS A 321 10.24 11.29 26.52
N LYS A 322 9.81 10.04 26.66
CA LYS A 322 10.14 9.21 27.83
C LYS A 322 10.50 7.79 27.43
N SER A 323 11.52 7.26 28.07
CA SER A 323 11.89 5.85 27.96
C SER A 323 11.31 5.04 29.11
N TYR A 324 10.66 3.94 28.76
CA TYR A 324 10.25 2.89 29.70
C TYR A 324 11.17 1.68 29.64
N SER A 325 12.18 1.68 28.77
CA SER A 325 13.10 0.55 28.60
C SER A 325 12.30 -0.75 28.39
N ASN A 326 12.74 -1.86 28.98
CA ASN A 326 12.02 -3.13 29.09
C ASN A 326 11.24 -3.27 30.41
N SER A 327 11.09 -2.20 31.20
CA SER A 327 10.46 -2.27 32.53
C SER A 327 8.94 -2.46 32.48
N GLN A 328 8.31 -2.13 31.35
CA GLN A 328 6.86 -2.21 31.13
C GLN A 328 6.52 -3.09 29.91
N MET A 329 7.23 -4.21 29.77
CA MET A 329 6.85 -5.25 28.80
C MET A 329 5.44 -5.75 29.10
N VAL A 330 4.61 -5.79 28.06
CA VAL A 330 3.27 -6.39 28.11
C VAL A 330 3.37 -7.89 28.32
N PHE A 331 4.36 -8.51 27.66
CA PHE A 331 4.68 -9.92 27.77
C PHE A 331 6.10 -10.04 28.34
N PRO A 332 6.28 -10.22 29.66
CA PRO A 332 7.61 -10.32 30.26
C PRO A 332 8.47 -11.45 29.66
N GLU A 333 7.81 -12.51 29.19
CA GLU A 333 8.42 -13.67 28.53
C GLU A 333 7.66 -13.94 27.22
N PRO A 334 7.96 -13.19 26.14
CA PRO A 334 7.24 -13.33 24.88
C PRO A 334 7.52 -14.70 24.25
N LYS A 335 6.47 -15.44 23.89
CA LYS A 335 6.55 -16.80 23.35
C LYS A 335 6.69 -16.85 21.84
N ASN A 336 6.38 -15.75 21.17
CA ASN A 336 6.39 -15.62 19.73
C ASN A 336 6.71 -14.18 19.33
N GLU A 337 6.94 -13.98 18.03
CA GLU A 337 7.31 -12.67 17.50
C GLU A 337 6.19 -11.63 17.63
N GLU A 338 4.91 -12.02 17.65
CA GLU A 338 3.80 -11.08 17.85
C GLU A 338 3.78 -10.53 19.29
N GLU A 339 4.00 -11.37 20.29
CA GLU A 339 4.16 -10.93 21.68
C GLU A 339 5.39 -10.03 21.85
N ALA A 340 6.51 -10.39 21.23
CA ALA A 340 7.73 -9.58 21.27
C ALA A 340 7.54 -8.22 20.58
N LYS A 341 6.79 -8.16 19.46
CA LYS A 341 6.40 -6.91 18.79
C LYS A 341 5.58 -6.00 19.71
N MET A 342 4.64 -6.56 20.45
CA MET A 342 3.80 -5.81 21.39
C MET A 342 4.61 -5.14 22.52
N ASN A 343 5.76 -5.70 22.87
CA ASN A 343 6.69 -5.07 23.81
C ASN A 343 7.48 -3.91 23.19
N ARG A 344 7.83 -3.98 21.90
CA ARG A 344 8.59 -2.95 21.16
C ARG A 344 7.70 -1.80 20.68
N ARG A 345 6.79 -1.35 21.53
CA ARG A 345 5.77 -0.35 21.20
C ARG A 345 6.21 1.07 21.53
N VAL A 346 5.56 2.03 20.89
CA VAL A 346 5.48 3.40 21.40
C VAL A 346 4.04 3.71 21.76
N GLU A 347 3.82 4.37 22.89
CA GLU A 347 2.50 4.83 23.32
C GLU A 347 2.46 6.35 23.47
N ILE A 348 1.29 6.92 23.21
CA ILE A 348 0.99 8.32 23.45
C ILE A 348 0.06 8.38 24.64
N LYS A 349 0.40 9.22 25.62
CA LYS A 349 -0.38 9.44 26.84
C LYS A 349 -0.71 10.92 26.97
N VAL A 350 -1.97 11.22 27.30
CA VAL A 350 -2.41 12.59 27.58
C VAL A 350 -1.89 13.01 28.95
N ILE A 351 -1.25 14.16 29.04
CA ILE A 351 -0.76 14.72 30.30
C ILE A 351 -1.42 16.05 30.67
N GLU A 352 -1.97 16.79 29.70
CA GLU A 352 -2.76 18.01 29.90
C GLU A 352 -3.80 18.17 28.79
#